data_AF-A0A958Z6D6-F1
#
_entry.id   AF-A0A958Z6D6-F1
#
_cell.length_a   1.000
_cell.length_b   1.000
_cell.length_c   1.000
_cell.angle_alpha   90.00
_cell.angle_beta   90.00
_cell.angle_gamma   90.00
#
_symmetry.space_group_name_H-M   'P 1'
#
loop_
_entity.id
_entity.type
_entity.pdbx_description
1 polymer ?
#
loop_
_entity_poly.entity_id
_entity_poly.type
_entity_poly.pdbx_seq_one_letter_code
_entity_poly.pdbx_strand_id
1 'polypeptide(L)' 'NYFLVDEFEVETEDIEPRANLKETLELDSLDFVDLVVAIEANFGVKLTGEDFLNVITLQDFYDLIETKIS' A
#
# COMPACT_ATOMS: atom_id res chain seq x y z
N ASN A 1 3.02 6.87 7.11
CA ASN A 1 3.88 5.80 7.67
C ASN A 1 3.20 4.92 8.72
N TYR A 2 2.33 5.43 9.61
CA TYR A 2 1.67 4.56 10.60
C TYR A 2 0.54 3.67 10.04
N PHE A 3 -0.12 4.08 8.95
CA PHE A 3 -1.23 3.31 8.35
C PHE A 3 -0.86 1.87 8.00
N LEU A 4 0.27 1.64 7.33
CA LEU A 4 0.67 0.29 6.92
C LEU A 4 1.12 -0.57 8.10
N VAL A 5 1.80 0.03 9.09
CA VAL A 5 2.29 -0.66 10.30
C VAL A 5 1.13 -1.13 11.16
N ASP A 6 0.11 -0.29 11.36
CA ASP A 6 -1.04 -0.63 12.20
C ASP A 6 -2.02 -1.59 11.49
N GLU A 7 -2.25 -1.43 10.18
CA GLU A 7 -3.23 -2.26 9.44
C GLU A 7 -2.67 -3.62 9.00
N PHE A 8 -1.35 -3.74 8.76
CA PHE A 8 -0.71 -4.96 8.26
C PHE A 8 0.25 -5.62 9.26
N GLU A 9 0.29 -5.13 10.51
CA GLU A 9 1.14 -5.67 11.59
C GLU A 9 2.64 -5.81 11.22
N VAL A 10 3.13 -4.94 10.34
CA VAL A 10 4.53 -4.95 9.89
C VAL A 10 5.40 -4.02 10.73
N GLU A 11 6.66 -4.38 10.95
CA GLU A 11 7.56 -3.55 11.74
C GLU A 11 8.00 -2.31 10.97
N THR A 12 8.16 -1.19 11.67
CA THR A 12 8.63 0.07 11.06
C THR A 12 10.04 -0.05 10.45
N GLU A 13 10.83 -1.02 10.90
CA GLU A 13 12.16 -1.30 10.36
C GLU A 13 12.12 -1.99 9.00
N ASP A 14 11.05 -2.73 8.70
CA ASP A 14 10.84 -3.39 7.40
C ASP A 14 10.22 -2.46 6.36
N ILE A 15 9.62 -1.34 6.79
CA ILE A 15 9.06 -0.28 5.92
C ILE A 15 10.23 0.57 5.36
N GLU A 16 11.00 0.00 4.45
CA GLU A 16 11.98 0.76 3.67
C GLU A 16 11.38 1.23 2.35
N PRO A 17 11.67 2.46 1.88
CA PRO A 17 11.16 2.97 0.61
C PRO A 17 11.51 2.08 -0.59
N ARG A 18 12.64 1.37 -0.50
CA ARG A 18 13.18 0.48 -1.54
C ARG A 18 12.73 -0.96 -1.37
N ALA A 19 12.10 -1.30 -0.25
CA ALA A 19 11.60 -2.65 0.00
C ALA A 19 10.39 -2.91 -0.90
N ASN A 20 10.22 -4.19 -1.27
CA ASN A 20 9.14 -4.62 -2.11
C ASN A 20 7.84 -4.61 -1.30
N LEU A 21 6.82 -3.88 -1.77
CA LEU A 21 5.55 -3.75 -1.07
C LEU A 21 4.92 -5.11 -0.75
N LYS A 22 4.90 -6.02 -1.72
CA LYS A 22 4.22 -7.31 -1.58
C LYS A 22 4.96 -8.26 -0.66
N GLU A 23 6.29 -8.22 -0.68
CA GLU A 23 7.11 -9.06 0.20
C GLU A 23 7.10 -8.50 1.63
N THR A 24 7.22 -7.19 1.81
CA THR A 24 7.21 -6.54 3.13
C THR A 24 5.87 -6.67 3.83
N LEU A 25 4.77 -6.48 3.10
CA LEU A 25 3.42 -6.55 3.66
C LEU A 25 2.80 -7.96 3.57
N GLU A 26 3.55 -8.95 3.06
CA GLU A 26 3.10 -10.31 2.82
C GLU A 26 1.71 -10.42 2.15
N LEU A 27 1.39 -9.49 1.23
CA LEU A 27 0.03 -9.32 0.70
C LEU A 27 -0.46 -10.58 -0.04
N ASP A 28 -1.45 -11.26 0.52
CA ASP A 28 -2.29 -12.22 -0.20
C ASP A 28 -3.38 -11.46 -1.00
N SER A 29 -4.04 -12.20 -1.88
CA SER A 29 -5.27 -11.85 -2.58
C SER A 29 -6.37 -11.26 -1.67
N LEU A 30 -6.46 -11.67 -0.40
CA LEU A 30 -7.39 -11.08 0.57
C LEU A 30 -6.87 -9.75 1.14
N ASP A 31 -5.61 -9.70 1.58
CA ASP A 31 -4.99 -8.48 2.13
C ASP A 31 -4.98 -7.34 1.11
N PHE A 32 -4.84 -7.68 -0.17
CA PHE A 32 -4.93 -6.72 -1.26
C PHE A 32 -6.31 -6.05 -1.35
N VAL A 33 -7.38 -6.82 -1.14
CA VAL A 33 -8.75 -6.28 -1.12
C VAL A 33 -8.91 -5.35 0.08
N ASP A 34 -8.42 -5.76 1.25
CA ASP A 34 -8.49 -4.94 2.47
C ASP A 34 -7.67 -3.65 2.33
N LEU A 35 -6.48 -3.69 1.73
CA LEU A 35 -5.65 -2.52 1.43
C LEU A 35 -6.40 -1.50 0.55
N VAL A 36 -7.02 -1.98 -0.54
CA VAL A 36 -7.77 -1.11 -1.46
C VAL A 36 -8.97 -0.48 -0.76
N VAL A 37 -9.71 -1.27 0.03
CA VAL A 37 -10.87 -0.79 0.79
C VAL A 37 -10.46 0.21 1.86
N ALA A 38 -9.37 -0.06 2.59
CA ALA A 38 -8.87 0.84 3.61
C ALA A 38 -8.39 2.17 3.00
N ILE A 39 -7.76 2.14 1.83
CA ILE A 39 -7.40 3.37 1.11
C ILE A 39 -8.63 4.13 0.62
N GLU A 40 -9.60 3.44 0.03
CA GLU A 40 -10.85 4.06 -0.42
C GLU A 40 -11.60 4.69 0.76
N ALA A 41 -11.60 4.06 1.94
CA ALA A 41 -12.24 4.57 3.13
C ALA A 41 -11.47 5.75 3.79
N ASN A 42 -10.14 5.68 3.86
CA ASN A 42 -9.32 6.71 4.52
C ASN A 42 -9.09 7.94 3.63
N PHE A 43 -8.87 7.74 2.34
CA PHE A 43 -8.47 8.78 1.41
C PHE A 43 -9.55 9.11 0.36
N GLY A 44 -10.60 8.31 0.24
CA GLY A 44 -11.66 8.53 -0.75
C GLY A 44 -11.24 8.24 -2.19
N VAL A 45 -10.08 7.60 -2.39
CA VAL A 45 -9.52 7.29 -3.71
C VAL A 45 -9.75 5.83 -4.05
N LYS A 46 -10.19 5.58 -5.28
CA LYS A 46 -10.42 4.22 -5.76
C LYS A 46 -9.19 3.71 -6.51
N LEU A 47 -8.55 2.70 -5.96
CA LEU A 47 -7.44 2.00 -6.61
C LEU A 47 -7.94 0.76 -7.34
N THR A 48 -7.28 0.43 -8.44
CA THR A 48 -7.57 -0.76 -9.25
C THR A 48 -6.34 -1.64 -9.38
N GLY A 49 -6.52 -2.92 -9.72
CA GLY A 49 -5.40 -3.84 -9.90
C GLY A 49 -4.37 -3.35 -10.93
N GLU A 50 -4.78 -2.54 -11.92
CA GLU A 50 -3.86 -1.92 -12.88
C GLU A 50 -2.95 -0.86 -12.25
N ASP A 51 -3.45 -0.09 -11.28
CA ASP A 51 -2.63 0.91 -10.57
C ASP A 51 -1.46 0.23 -9.83
N PHE A 52 -1.70 -0.98 -9.30
CA PHE A 52 -0.70 -1.77 -8.61
C PHE A 52 0.26 -2.54 -9.53
N LEU A 53 0.01 -2.61 -10.85
CA LEU A 53 0.96 -3.23 -11.79
C LEU A 53 2.28 -2.46 -11.85
N ASN A 54 2.23 -1.14 -11.63
CA ASN A 54 3.41 -0.28 -11.60
C ASN A 54 3.98 -0.09 -10.20
N VAL A 55 3.32 -0.62 -9.17
CA VAL A 55 3.76 -0.53 -7.78
C VAL A 55 4.56 -1.78 -7.43
N ILE A 56 5.86 -1.60 -7.24
CA ILE A 56 6.76 -2.68 -6.83
C ILE A 56 7.30 -2.39 -5.43
N THR A 57 7.68 -1.15 -5.17
CA THR A 57 8.25 -0.72 -3.90
C THR A 57 7.25 0.02 -3.04
N LEU A 58 7.54 0.14 -1.74
CA LEU A 58 6.79 1.00 -0.83
C LEU A 58 6.77 2.46 -1.29
N GLN A 59 7.88 2.96 -1.87
CA GLN A 59 7.91 4.30 -2.42
C GLN A 59 6.92 4.46 -3.58
N ASP A 60 6.88 3.52 -4.53
CA ASP A 60 5.94 3.56 -5.66
C ASP A 60 4.48 3.59 -5.16
N PHE A 61 4.22 2.88 -4.07
CA PHE A 61 2.90 2.86 -3.44
C PHE A 61 2.52 4.20 -2.83
N TYR A 62 3.43 4.82 -2.07
CA TYR A 62 3.21 6.16 -1.53
C TYR A 62 3.02 7.20 -2.64
N ASP A 63 3.86 7.15 -3.68
CA ASP A 63 3.78 8.04 -4.84
C ASP A 63 2.43 7.88 -5.59
N LEU A 64 1.95 6.64 -5.73
CA LEU A 64 0.64 6.35 -6.32
C LEU A 64 -0.48 7.01 -5.52
N ILE A 65 -0.49 6.84 -4.20
CA ILE A 65 -1.51 7.41 -3.33
C ILE A 65 -1.46 8.94 -3.38
N GLU A 66 -0.28 9.52 -3.27
CA GLU A 66 -0.09 10.98 -3.36
C GLU A 66 -0.60 11.53 -4.69
N THR A 67 -0.31 10.84 -5.80
CA THR A 67 -0.80 11.21 -7.14
C THR A 67 -2.33 11.14 -7.26
N LYS A 68 -2.99 10.23 -6.54
CA LYS A 68 -4.45 10.08 -6.58
C LYS A 68 -5.19 11.07 -5.67
N ILE A 69 -4.55 11.52 -4.59
CA ILE A 69 -5.13 12.46 -3.63
C ILE A 69 -4.89 13.92 -4.05
N SER A 70 -3.81 14.19 -4.77
CA SER A 70 -3.48 15.53 -5.30
C SER A 70 -4.42 15.97 -6.42
#